data_AF-A0A960S8W7-F1
#
_entry.id   AF-A0A960S8W7-F1
#
_cell.length_a   1.000
_cell.length_b   1.000
_cell.length_c   1.000
_cell.angle_alpha   90.00
_cell.angle_beta   90.00
_cell.angle_gamma   90.00
#
_symmetry.space_group_name_H-M   'P 1'
#
loop_
_entity.id
_entity.type
_entity.pdbx_description
1 polymer ?
#
loop_
_entity_poly.entity_id
_entity_poly.type
_entity_poly.pdbx_seq_one_letter_code
_entity_poly.pdbx_strand_id
1 'polypeptide(L)'
;MHANGLTLKMSNPLEEVQAILNELEDDLGKAKAIWENLRVLNPGFEQLSEEHWMEKSSRSWLHGATAIPEAIELEQRIFDSPPISKIAQLPASRIHRAWKRWLEGKGEWGAYYCDAAEFRIPPPKQGEALIEFIMRLAHLVEDHGKGDRLGWRALKSFLDFTRKKHSIEEVAFIEYIFPKKMRLFHSRIIRLISPETYPIPEETAANILIELARRCRTGRPDAQLTAAECLGLCWICLTASRLRLPVHLEVIQKIKPMALQSGPILQVPTWFGDRPVKISHRIEKFLKTLANLPSKTPRETILQRPLRSLSRAFEDTLQTVSPNPDYGNITIASLLSQPHIFGDHRYQPKELKFK
;
A
#
# COMPACT_ATOMS: atom_id res chain seq x y z
N MET A 1 -37.38 31.63 -38.45
CA MET A 1 -37.07 30.83 -37.25
C MET A 1 -35.88 29.95 -37.56
N HIS A 2 -34.66 30.42 -37.31
CA HIS A 2 -33.45 29.60 -37.47
C HIS A 2 -33.07 29.06 -36.10
N ALA A 3 -33.20 27.75 -35.93
CA ALA A 3 -32.66 27.05 -34.78
C ALA A 3 -31.14 26.98 -34.93
N ASN A 4 -30.43 27.78 -34.14
CA ASN A 4 -28.99 27.62 -33.92
C ASN A 4 -28.78 26.31 -33.14
N GLY A 5 -28.50 25.24 -33.88
CA GLY A 5 -27.96 24.01 -33.32
C GLY A 5 -26.54 24.26 -32.84
N LEU A 6 -26.40 24.65 -31.57
CA LEU A 6 -25.15 24.53 -30.82
C LEU A 6 -24.81 23.04 -30.74
N THR A 7 -24.05 22.56 -31.72
CA THR A 7 -23.31 21.31 -31.61
C THR A 7 -22.22 21.56 -30.58
N LEU A 8 -22.50 21.23 -29.32
CA LEU A 8 -21.47 21.01 -28.31
C LEU A 8 -20.50 19.98 -28.89
N LYS A 9 -19.34 20.44 -29.37
CA LYS A 9 -18.19 19.56 -29.61
C LYS A 9 -17.87 18.92 -28.27
N MET A 10 -18.35 17.70 -28.06
CA MET A 10 -17.82 16.85 -27.00
C MET A 10 -16.36 16.59 -27.38
N SER A 11 -15.43 17.23 -26.68
CA SER A 11 -14.00 16.98 -26.82
C SER A 11 -13.74 15.48 -26.67
N ASN A 12 -12.88 14.94 -27.51
CA ASN A 12 -12.47 13.55 -27.40
C ASN A 12 -11.85 13.36 -26.00
N PRO A 13 -12.34 12.42 -25.17
CA PRO A 13 -11.82 12.23 -23.81
C PRO A 13 -10.30 11.99 -23.77
N LEU A 14 -9.72 11.44 -24.84
CA LEU A 14 -8.27 11.29 -24.97
C LEU A 14 -7.56 12.64 -25.19
N GLU A 15 -8.16 13.56 -25.95
CA GLU A 15 -7.66 14.92 -26.13
C GLU A 15 -7.75 15.72 -24.82
N GLU A 16 -8.79 15.50 -24.02
CA GLU A 16 -8.89 16.09 -22.68
C GLU A 16 -7.81 15.56 -21.74
N VAL A 17 -7.56 14.25 -21.75
CA VAL A 17 -6.44 13.65 -21.01
C VAL A 17 -5.12 14.27 -21.46
N GLN A 18 -4.89 14.40 -22.76
CA GLN A 18 -3.66 14.98 -23.31
C GLN A 18 -3.49 16.46 -22.95
N ALA A 19 -4.56 17.25 -22.96
CA ALA A 19 -4.52 18.66 -22.54
C ALA A 19 -4.16 18.81 -21.05
N ILE A 20 -4.76 18.00 -20.18
CA ILE A 20 -4.42 17.97 -18.75
C ILE A 20 -2.97 17.51 -18.52
N LEU A 21 -2.47 16.60 -19.36
CA LEU A 21 -1.08 16.15 -19.30
C LEU A 21 -0.08 17.24 -19.71
N ASN A 22 -0.45 18.15 -20.61
CA ASN A 22 0.40 19.32 -20.92
C ASN A 22 0.48 20.25 -19.70
N GLU A 23 -0.65 20.51 -19.05
CA GLU A 23 -0.71 21.28 -17.80
C GLU A 23 0.05 20.58 -16.63
N LEU A 24 0.01 19.25 -16.54
CA LEU A 24 0.72 18.48 -15.52
C LEU A 24 2.22 18.39 -15.78
N GLU A 25 2.66 18.30 -17.03
CA GLU A 25 4.09 18.28 -17.37
C GLU A 25 4.75 19.64 -17.13
N ASP A 26 4.06 20.75 -17.41
CA ASP A 26 4.53 22.09 -17.03
C ASP A 26 4.75 22.25 -15.51
N ASP A 27 4.05 21.44 -14.70
CA ASP A 27 4.24 21.33 -13.25
C ASP A 27 5.28 20.27 -12.85
N LEU A 28 5.40 19.17 -13.61
CA LEU A 28 6.42 18.12 -13.39
C LEU A 28 7.82 18.59 -13.82
N GLY A 29 7.93 19.44 -14.85
CA GLY A 29 9.14 20.20 -15.16
C GLY A 29 9.52 21.18 -14.04
N LYS A 30 8.57 21.48 -13.14
CA LYS A 30 8.75 22.17 -11.87
C LYS A 30 8.62 21.23 -10.67
N ALA A 31 8.88 19.93 -10.80
CA ALA A 31 8.79 18.96 -9.70
C ALA A 31 9.53 19.44 -8.44
N LYS A 32 10.64 20.17 -8.63
CA LYS A 32 11.37 20.88 -7.57
C LYS A 32 10.48 21.78 -6.69
N ALA A 33 9.53 22.51 -7.27
CA ALA A 33 8.58 23.38 -6.57
C ALA A 33 7.48 22.60 -5.81
N ILE A 34 7.08 21.42 -6.30
CA ILE A 34 6.17 20.52 -5.58
C ILE A 34 6.85 19.99 -4.31
N TRP A 35 8.13 19.62 -4.41
CA TRP A 35 8.92 19.16 -3.28
C TRP A 35 9.26 20.28 -2.30
N GLU A 36 9.57 21.49 -2.78
CA GLU A 36 9.76 22.68 -1.92
C GLU A 36 8.48 23.02 -1.15
N ASN A 37 7.31 22.92 -1.79
CA ASN A 37 6.02 23.10 -1.12
C ASN A 37 5.77 22.01 -0.06
N LEU A 38 6.06 20.73 -0.38
CA LEU A 38 5.99 19.64 0.59
C LEU A 38 6.94 19.81 1.78
N ARG A 39 8.11 20.46 1.60
CA ARG A 39 9.07 20.77 2.68
C ARG A 39 8.58 21.91 3.58
N VAL A 40 8.03 22.97 3.01
CA VAL A 40 7.37 24.05 3.76
C VAL A 40 6.21 23.51 4.60
N LEU A 41 5.51 22.50 4.07
CA LEU A 41 4.41 21.84 4.76
C LEU A 41 4.86 20.81 5.82
N ASN A 42 6.13 20.38 5.86
CA ASN A 42 6.62 19.33 6.77
C ASN A 42 8.02 19.65 7.36
N PRO A 43 8.15 20.69 8.20
CA PRO A 43 9.44 21.15 8.72
C PRO A 43 10.13 20.18 9.71
N GLY A 44 9.42 19.17 10.23
CA GLY A 44 9.94 18.19 11.19
C GLY A 44 10.58 16.93 10.59
N PHE A 45 10.85 16.92 9.27
CA PHE A 45 11.38 15.75 8.57
C PHE A 45 12.80 15.39 9.05
N GLU A 46 12.94 14.26 9.74
CA GLU A 46 14.23 13.73 10.23
C GLU A 46 14.71 12.57 9.35
N GLN A 47 15.92 12.70 8.80
CA GLN A 47 16.59 11.66 8.02
C GLN A 47 17.35 10.70 8.95
N LEU A 48 17.27 9.39 8.71
CA LEU A 48 17.90 8.37 9.56
C LEU A 48 18.96 7.61 8.77
N SER A 49 20.01 7.14 9.45
CA SER A 49 20.91 6.13 8.88
C SER A 49 20.18 4.80 8.65
N GLU A 50 20.72 3.91 7.82
CA GLU A 50 20.08 2.63 7.47
C GLU A 50 19.86 1.70 8.68
N GLU A 51 20.82 1.62 9.60
CA GLU A 51 20.65 0.87 10.86
C GLU A 51 19.51 1.46 11.70
N HIS A 52 19.45 2.79 11.79
CA HIS A 52 18.33 3.46 12.44
C HIS A 52 17.03 3.37 11.64
N TRP A 53 17.07 3.20 10.31
CA TRP A 53 15.90 2.99 9.48
C TRP A 53 15.36 1.58 9.65
N MET A 54 16.20 0.55 9.65
CA MET A 54 15.79 -0.83 9.94
C MET A 54 15.28 -0.95 11.37
N GLU A 55 15.95 -0.33 12.34
CA GLU A 55 15.48 -0.32 13.73
C GLU A 55 14.19 0.49 13.90
N LYS A 56 14.05 1.65 13.26
CA LYS A 56 12.82 2.48 13.32
C LYS A 56 11.66 1.89 12.54
N SER A 57 11.89 1.29 11.37
CA SER A 57 10.88 0.55 10.59
C SER A 57 10.56 -0.82 11.19
N SER A 58 11.45 -1.37 12.01
CA SER A 58 11.14 -2.53 12.84
C SER A 58 10.14 -2.18 13.95
N ARG A 59 10.22 -0.97 14.49
CA ARG A 59 9.34 -0.49 15.56
C ARG A 59 8.05 0.12 15.00
N SER A 60 8.10 0.78 13.83
CA SER A 60 6.96 1.51 13.26
C SER A 60 6.24 0.75 12.15
N TRP A 61 4.91 0.83 12.16
CA TRP A 61 4.03 0.40 11.07
C TRP A 61 4.16 1.25 9.80
N LEU A 62 4.96 2.32 9.84
CA LEU A 62 5.05 3.37 8.85
C LEU A 62 6.39 3.31 8.11
N HIS A 63 6.32 3.32 6.79
CA HIS A 63 7.48 3.28 5.92
C HIS A 63 8.07 4.67 5.71
N GLY A 64 9.24 4.95 6.29
CA GLY A 64 10.05 6.14 6.00
C GLY A 64 9.36 7.50 6.26
N ALA A 65 10.17 8.56 6.27
CA ALA A 65 9.72 9.97 6.24
C ALA A 65 8.85 10.50 7.41
N THR A 66 8.72 9.80 8.53
CA THR A 66 8.12 10.34 9.78
C THR A 66 9.20 10.76 10.78
N ALA A 67 9.01 11.87 11.47
CA ALA A 67 9.79 12.16 12.68
C ALA A 67 9.57 11.04 13.71
N ILE A 68 10.58 10.68 14.52
CA ILE A 68 10.43 9.62 15.56
C ILE A 68 9.20 9.88 16.46
N PRO A 69 8.91 11.12 16.91
CA PRO A 69 7.73 11.40 17.72
C PRO A 69 6.41 11.09 17.01
N GLU A 70 6.30 11.39 15.71
CA GLU A 70 5.07 11.16 14.93
C GLU A 70 4.83 9.67 14.67
N ALA A 71 5.91 8.91 14.47
CA ALA A 71 5.83 7.45 14.32
C ALA A 71 5.34 6.81 15.63
N ILE A 72 5.89 7.23 16.76
CA ILE A 72 5.49 6.77 18.09
C ILE A 72 4.04 7.20 18.39
N GLU A 73 3.66 8.44 18.11
CA GLU A 73 2.30 8.93 18.36
C GLU A 73 1.27 8.19 17.49
N LEU A 74 1.55 7.93 16.21
CA LEU A 74 0.61 7.20 15.35
C LEU A 74 0.57 5.71 15.72
N GLU A 75 1.71 5.10 16.03
CA GLU A 75 1.77 3.74 16.57
C GLU A 75 0.95 3.65 17.86
N GLN A 76 1.14 4.59 18.79
CA GLN A 76 0.41 4.67 20.04
C GLN A 76 -1.08 4.93 19.81
N ARG A 77 -1.48 5.82 18.90
CA ARG A 77 -2.90 6.01 18.52
C ARG A 77 -3.53 4.78 17.91
N ILE A 78 -2.80 4.01 17.09
CA ILE A 78 -3.31 2.77 16.52
C ILE A 78 -3.38 1.67 17.60
N PHE A 79 -2.45 1.65 18.55
CA PHE A 79 -2.45 0.72 19.69
C PHE A 79 -3.55 1.03 20.71
N ASP A 80 -3.76 2.31 21.00
CA ASP A 80 -4.74 2.83 21.96
C ASP A 80 -6.16 2.81 21.38
N SER A 81 -6.29 2.85 20.05
CA SER A 81 -7.58 2.87 19.36
C SER A 81 -7.52 2.08 18.04
N PRO A 82 -7.28 0.76 18.08
CA PRO A 82 -7.27 -0.06 16.88
C PRO A 82 -8.65 0.00 16.22
N PRO A 83 -8.75 0.05 14.87
CA PRO A 83 -10.02 0.00 14.19
C PRO A 83 -10.66 -1.35 14.47
N ILE A 84 -11.66 -1.35 15.34
CA ILE A 84 -12.31 -2.58 15.77
C ILE A 84 -13.34 -2.98 14.71
N SER A 85 -12.94 -3.87 13.82
CA SER A 85 -13.83 -4.47 12.83
C SER A 85 -14.88 -5.37 13.50
N LYS A 86 -15.94 -5.75 12.76
CA LYS A 86 -16.94 -6.70 13.29
C LYS A 86 -16.28 -8.04 13.60
N ILE A 87 -15.32 -8.47 12.77
CA ILE A 87 -14.55 -9.69 12.99
C ILE A 87 -13.66 -9.60 14.24
N ALA A 88 -13.06 -8.45 14.52
CA ALA A 88 -12.23 -8.24 15.70
C ALA A 88 -13.01 -8.47 17.03
N GLN A 89 -14.31 -8.14 17.04
CA GLN A 89 -15.19 -8.29 18.21
C GLN A 89 -15.79 -9.69 18.37
N LEU A 90 -15.63 -10.57 17.37
CA LEU A 90 -16.19 -11.92 17.49
C LEU A 90 -15.51 -12.69 18.62
N PRO A 91 -16.24 -13.59 19.31
CA PRO A 91 -15.64 -14.48 20.29
C PRO A 91 -14.50 -15.28 19.65
N ALA A 92 -13.29 -15.15 20.19
CA ALA A 92 -12.10 -15.83 19.68
C ALA A 92 -12.29 -17.35 19.65
N SER A 93 -13.02 -17.90 20.63
CA SER A 93 -13.39 -19.31 20.72
C SER A 93 -14.15 -19.83 19.48
N ARG A 94 -14.99 -18.99 18.86
CA ARG A 94 -15.73 -19.33 17.64
C ARG A 94 -14.78 -19.50 16.45
N ILE A 95 -13.85 -18.56 16.28
CA ILE A 95 -12.90 -18.53 15.16
C ILE A 95 -11.85 -19.63 15.33
N HIS A 96 -11.32 -19.80 16.55
CA HIS A 96 -10.39 -20.87 16.88
C HIS A 96 -11.00 -22.27 16.63
N ARG A 97 -12.27 -22.49 17.04
CA ARG A 97 -12.98 -23.76 16.76
C ARG A 97 -13.20 -23.98 15.26
N ALA A 98 -13.54 -22.93 14.50
CA ALA A 98 -13.71 -23.01 13.06
C ALA A 98 -12.39 -23.37 12.35
N TRP A 99 -11.27 -22.79 12.79
CA TRP A 99 -9.94 -23.15 12.30
C TRP A 99 -9.57 -24.60 12.61
N LYS A 100 -9.82 -25.07 13.84
CA LYS A 100 -9.58 -26.47 14.22
C LYS A 100 -10.37 -27.46 13.36
N ARG A 101 -11.67 -27.23 13.17
CA ARG A 101 -12.50 -28.05 12.25
C ARG A 101 -12.00 -28.02 10.81
N TRP A 102 -11.52 -26.87 10.35
CA TRP A 102 -10.94 -26.74 9.02
C TRP A 102 -9.63 -27.53 8.89
N LEU A 103 -8.81 -27.60 9.95
CA LEU A 103 -7.64 -28.48 10.00
C LEU A 103 -8.05 -29.96 9.97
N GLU A 104 -9.03 -30.38 10.77
CA GLU A 104 -9.53 -31.76 10.76
C GLU A 104 -9.97 -32.20 9.34
N GLY A 105 -10.65 -31.30 8.61
CA GLY A 105 -11.04 -31.54 7.21
C GLY A 105 -9.88 -31.66 6.21
N LYS A 106 -8.64 -31.36 6.62
CA LYS A 106 -7.42 -31.57 5.81
C LYS A 106 -6.72 -32.91 6.06
N GLY A 107 -7.26 -33.77 6.93
CA GLY A 107 -6.70 -35.09 7.22
C GLY A 107 -5.31 -35.01 7.86
N GLU A 108 -4.37 -35.83 7.39
CA GLU A 108 -3.00 -35.94 7.92
C GLU A 108 -2.26 -34.58 7.96
N TRP A 109 -2.51 -33.72 6.97
CA TRP A 109 -1.95 -32.37 6.92
C TRP A 109 -2.46 -31.45 8.02
N GLY A 110 -3.67 -31.69 8.53
CA GLY A 110 -4.26 -30.96 9.64
C GLY A 110 -3.83 -31.47 11.01
N ALA A 111 -3.71 -32.80 11.16
CA ALA A 111 -3.21 -33.45 12.38
C ALA A 111 -1.81 -32.94 12.76
N TYR A 112 -0.96 -32.68 11.77
CA TYR A 112 0.38 -32.10 11.93
C TYR A 112 0.41 -30.77 12.72
N TYR A 113 -0.68 -30.00 12.73
CA TYR A 113 -0.78 -28.73 13.46
C TYR A 113 -1.47 -28.83 14.83
N CYS A 114 -2.03 -29.99 15.19
CA CYS A 114 -2.85 -30.16 16.40
C CYS A 114 -2.09 -30.73 17.62
N ASP A 115 -0.97 -31.43 17.39
CA ASP A 115 -0.36 -32.36 18.35
C ASP A 115 1.06 -32.00 18.82
N ALA A 116 1.55 -30.78 18.58
CA ALA A 116 2.88 -30.36 19.06
C ALA A 116 2.85 -29.87 20.52
N ALA A 117 3.79 -30.35 21.34
CA ALA A 117 3.85 -30.15 22.78
C ALA A 117 4.48 -28.81 23.23
N GLU A 118 5.32 -28.19 22.39
CA GLU A 118 5.96 -26.91 22.69
C GLU A 118 5.39 -25.84 21.77
N PHE A 119 5.01 -24.68 22.33
CA PHE A 119 4.20 -23.61 21.70
C PHE A 119 2.91 -24.07 20.99
N ARG A 120 2.05 -24.79 21.72
CA ARG A 120 0.64 -24.94 21.33
C ARG A 120 -0.02 -23.57 21.40
N ILE A 121 -0.63 -23.09 20.30
CA ILE A 121 -1.47 -21.88 20.36
C ILE A 121 -2.43 -22.06 21.54
N PRO A 122 -2.32 -21.26 22.61
CA PRO A 122 -3.17 -21.45 23.77
C PRO A 122 -4.62 -21.24 23.35
N PRO A 123 -5.57 -22.01 23.91
CA PRO A 123 -6.96 -21.77 23.62
C PRO A 123 -7.36 -20.34 24.01
N PRO A 124 -8.37 -19.77 23.34
CA PRO A 124 -8.94 -18.50 23.77
C PRO A 124 -9.52 -18.60 25.19
N LYS A 125 -9.40 -17.53 25.97
CA LYS A 125 -10.06 -17.41 27.28
C LYS A 125 -11.57 -17.27 27.10
N GLN A 126 -12.34 -17.56 28.15
CA GLN A 126 -13.79 -17.37 28.12
C GLN A 126 -14.12 -15.88 27.93
N GLY A 127 -15.02 -15.57 26.99
CA GLY A 127 -15.42 -14.20 26.68
C GLY A 127 -14.41 -13.38 25.86
N GLU A 128 -13.21 -13.91 25.60
CA GLU A 128 -12.14 -13.19 24.89
C GLU A 128 -12.56 -12.88 23.45
N ALA A 129 -12.46 -11.60 23.07
CA ALA A 129 -12.65 -11.17 21.69
C ALA A 129 -11.47 -11.60 20.82
N LEU A 130 -11.67 -11.71 19.50
CA LEU A 130 -10.61 -12.12 18.58
C LEU A 130 -9.40 -11.17 18.62
N ILE A 131 -9.62 -9.86 18.73
CA ILE A 131 -8.55 -8.88 18.89
C ILE A 131 -7.71 -9.13 20.15
N GLU A 132 -8.36 -9.32 21.30
CA GLU A 132 -7.71 -9.57 22.59
C GLU A 132 -6.89 -10.86 22.54
N PHE A 133 -7.45 -11.90 21.90
CA PHE A 133 -6.76 -13.17 21.70
C PHE A 133 -5.51 -13.00 20.84
N ILE A 134 -5.60 -12.28 19.72
CA ILE A 134 -4.47 -12.02 18.83
C ILE A 134 -3.39 -11.19 19.54
N MET A 135 -3.77 -10.16 20.30
CA MET A 135 -2.84 -9.36 21.11
C MET A 135 -2.13 -10.21 22.17
N ARG A 136 -2.86 -11.10 22.85
CA ARG A 136 -2.26 -12.03 23.83
C ARG A 136 -1.28 -12.99 23.17
N LEU A 137 -1.59 -13.50 21.98
CA LEU A 137 -0.65 -14.32 21.21
C LEU A 137 0.59 -13.54 20.81
N ALA A 138 0.47 -12.25 20.47
CA ALA A 138 1.60 -11.40 20.16
C ALA A 138 2.51 -11.19 21.37
N HIS A 139 1.96 -10.82 22.52
CA HIS A 139 2.75 -10.71 23.76
C HIS A 139 3.52 -11.99 24.07
N LEU A 140 2.88 -13.16 23.94
CA LEU A 140 3.57 -14.45 24.15
C LEU A 140 4.75 -14.66 23.18
N VAL A 141 4.59 -14.28 21.91
CA VAL A 141 5.66 -14.39 20.90
C VAL A 141 6.77 -13.37 21.15
N GLU A 142 6.43 -12.17 21.62
CA GLU A 142 7.41 -11.12 21.92
C GLU A 142 8.21 -11.45 23.18
N ASP A 143 7.55 -11.91 24.25
CA ASP A 143 8.19 -12.23 25.52
C ASP A 143 9.03 -13.52 25.46
N HIS A 144 8.60 -14.53 24.69
CA HIS A 144 9.21 -15.86 24.68
C HIS A 144 9.83 -16.26 23.32
N GLY A 145 9.76 -15.37 22.33
CA GLY A 145 10.19 -15.66 20.97
C GLY A 145 9.22 -16.53 20.18
N LYS A 146 9.65 -17.01 19.01
CA LYS A 146 8.80 -17.78 18.08
C LYS A 146 8.37 -19.16 18.61
N GLY A 147 8.96 -19.62 19.72
CA GLY A 147 8.83 -20.99 20.19
C GLY A 147 9.41 -22.00 19.20
N ASP A 148 8.82 -23.19 19.18
CA ASP A 148 9.20 -24.27 18.28
C ASP A 148 8.74 -24.00 16.82
N ARG A 149 9.26 -24.81 15.89
CA ARG A 149 8.94 -24.65 14.47
C ARG A 149 7.46 -24.94 14.17
N LEU A 150 6.83 -25.85 14.91
CA LEU A 150 5.45 -26.30 14.64
C LEU A 150 4.43 -25.31 15.17
N GLY A 151 4.61 -24.80 16.38
CA GLY A 151 3.80 -23.73 16.98
C GLY A 151 3.82 -22.45 16.16
N TRP A 152 5.00 -22.04 15.67
CA TRP A 152 5.09 -20.89 14.75
C TRP A 152 4.32 -21.13 13.44
N ARG A 153 4.36 -22.35 12.90
CA ARG A 153 3.61 -22.73 11.70
C ARG A 153 2.09 -22.80 11.97
N ALA A 154 1.68 -23.30 13.13
CA ALA A 154 0.29 -23.34 13.55
C ALA A 154 -0.27 -21.93 13.68
N LEU A 155 0.46 -21.01 14.33
CA LEU A 155 0.08 -19.61 14.45
C LEU A 155 -0.12 -18.99 13.06
N LYS A 156 0.84 -19.16 12.15
CA LYS A 156 0.69 -18.70 10.76
C LYS A 156 -0.53 -19.31 10.07
N SER A 157 -0.80 -20.59 10.29
CA SER A 157 -2.00 -21.24 9.73
C SER A 157 -3.30 -20.64 10.28
N PHE A 158 -3.36 -20.33 11.58
CA PHE A 158 -4.54 -19.71 12.20
C PHE A 158 -4.77 -18.29 11.65
N LEU A 159 -3.71 -17.48 11.56
CA LEU A 159 -3.77 -16.14 11.00
C LEU A 159 -4.19 -16.18 9.52
N ASP A 160 -3.62 -17.08 8.72
CA ASP A 160 -3.97 -17.25 7.30
C ASP A 160 -5.38 -17.74 7.08
N PHE A 161 -5.88 -18.62 7.95
CA PHE A 161 -7.28 -19.05 7.92
C PHE A 161 -8.21 -17.85 8.08
N THR A 162 -7.95 -16.99 9.07
CA THR A 162 -8.77 -15.81 9.33
C THR A 162 -8.67 -14.80 8.18
N ARG A 163 -7.47 -14.53 7.67
CA ARG A 163 -7.26 -13.66 6.50
C ARG A 163 -8.05 -14.09 5.26
N LYS A 164 -8.11 -15.40 4.98
CA LYS A 164 -8.78 -15.92 3.78
C LYS A 164 -10.30 -15.89 3.85
N LYS A 165 -10.87 -15.77 5.06
CA LYS A 165 -12.32 -15.84 5.28
C LYS A 165 -13.01 -14.48 5.28
N HIS A 166 -12.24 -13.39 5.29
CA HIS A 166 -12.75 -12.04 5.51
C HIS A 166 -12.08 -11.04 4.56
N SER A 167 -12.69 -9.87 4.36
CA SER A 167 -12.07 -8.81 3.57
C SER A 167 -10.88 -8.21 4.33
N ILE A 168 -10.01 -7.51 3.62
CA ILE A 168 -8.76 -6.97 4.18
C ILE A 168 -9.02 -5.96 5.29
N GLU A 169 -10.10 -5.20 5.20
CA GLU A 169 -10.55 -4.21 6.20
C GLU A 169 -10.99 -4.91 7.49
N GLU A 170 -11.67 -6.06 7.38
CA GLU A 170 -12.13 -6.82 8.55
C GLU A 170 -10.98 -7.52 9.30
N VAL A 171 -9.85 -7.78 8.64
CA VAL A 171 -8.66 -8.41 9.25
C VAL A 171 -7.47 -7.46 9.39
N ALA A 172 -7.71 -6.16 9.21
CA ALA A 172 -6.67 -5.14 9.34
C ALA A 172 -5.94 -5.21 10.69
N PHE A 173 -6.67 -5.47 11.78
CA PHE A 173 -6.09 -5.65 13.11
C PHE A 173 -5.15 -6.86 13.20
N ILE A 174 -5.42 -7.95 12.46
CA ILE A 174 -4.53 -9.10 12.40
C ILE A 174 -3.27 -8.70 11.67
N GLU A 175 -3.41 -8.04 10.53
CA GLU A 175 -2.26 -7.58 9.80
C GLU A 175 -1.45 -6.53 10.55
N TYR A 176 -2.06 -5.78 11.49
CA TYR A 176 -1.43 -4.85 12.43
C TYR A 176 -0.71 -5.51 13.61
N ILE A 177 -1.01 -6.76 13.94
CA ILE A 177 -0.36 -7.43 15.08
C ILE A 177 0.61 -8.50 14.56
N PHE A 178 0.17 -9.24 13.56
CA PHE A 178 0.96 -10.22 12.84
C PHE A 178 0.90 -9.90 11.34
N PRO A 179 1.85 -9.14 10.79
CA PRO A 179 1.89 -8.90 9.36
C PRO A 179 2.08 -10.21 8.58
N LYS A 180 1.46 -10.32 7.39
CA LYS A 180 1.55 -11.52 6.55
C LYS A 180 3.00 -11.94 6.25
N LYS A 181 3.84 -10.97 5.91
CA LYS A 181 5.30 -11.13 5.84
C LYS A 181 5.89 -10.52 7.11
N MET A 182 6.35 -11.36 8.04
CA MET A 182 6.86 -10.91 9.34
C MET A 182 8.14 -11.62 9.76
N ARG A 183 8.95 -10.95 10.58
CA ARG A 183 10.08 -11.52 11.32
C ARG A 183 10.03 -11.07 12.78
N LEU A 184 10.78 -11.76 13.64
CA LEU A 184 11.00 -11.31 15.01
C LEU A 184 12.36 -10.60 15.04
N PHE A 185 12.43 -9.39 15.56
CA PHE A 185 13.64 -8.59 15.67
C PHE A 185 13.63 -7.86 17.02
N HIS A 186 14.71 -8.00 17.81
CA HIS A 186 14.76 -7.51 19.19
C HIS A 186 13.47 -7.80 19.99
N SER A 187 13.01 -9.06 19.94
CA SER A 187 11.80 -9.53 20.62
C SER A 187 10.49 -8.81 20.22
N ARG A 188 10.46 -8.12 19.07
CA ARG A 188 9.25 -7.51 18.51
C ARG A 188 8.83 -8.21 17.22
N ILE A 189 7.53 -8.34 17.01
CA ILE A 189 6.97 -8.81 15.75
C ILE A 189 6.97 -7.66 14.76
N ILE A 190 7.72 -7.81 13.67
CA ILE A 190 7.91 -6.72 12.72
C ILE A 190 7.51 -7.15 11.32
N ARG A 191 6.99 -6.21 10.53
CA ARG A 191 6.75 -6.44 9.10
C ARG A 191 8.07 -6.60 8.37
N LEU A 192 8.14 -7.63 7.54
CA LEU A 192 9.18 -7.74 6.53
C LEU A 192 8.74 -6.95 5.29
N ILE A 193 9.39 -5.81 5.10
CA ILE A 193 9.19 -4.94 3.95
C ILE A 193 9.74 -5.66 2.72
N SER A 194 8.93 -5.75 1.67
CA SER A 194 9.39 -6.31 0.40
C SER A 194 10.44 -5.37 -0.18
N PRO A 195 11.58 -5.84 -0.69
CA PRO A 195 12.54 -4.96 -1.36
C PRO A 195 11.86 -4.08 -2.43
N GLU A 196 10.80 -4.55 -3.06
CA GLU A 196 10.04 -3.84 -4.09
C GLU A 196 9.29 -2.58 -3.58
N THR A 197 9.15 -2.39 -2.27
CA THR A 197 8.46 -1.23 -1.66
C THR A 197 9.42 -0.22 -1.04
N TYR A 198 10.72 -0.38 -1.23
CA TYR A 198 11.72 0.57 -0.74
C TYR A 198 11.53 1.92 -1.44
N PRO A 199 11.65 3.04 -0.71
CA PRO A 199 11.52 4.37 -1.31
C PRO A 199 12.58 4.58 -2.39
N ILE A 200 12.19 5.23 -3.48
CA ILE A 200 13.10 5.61 -4.58
C ILE A 200 13.45 7.10 -4.49
N PRO A 201 14.52 7.57 -5.15
CA PRO A 201 14.84 8.99 -5.17
C PRO A 201 13.75 9.82 -5.85
N GLU A 202 13.59 11.08 -5.41
CA GLU A 202 12.66 12.05 -6.00
C GLU A 202 12.89 12.21 -7.51
N GLU A 203 14.15 12.28 -7.94
CA GLU A 203 14.50 12.40 -9.36
C GLU A 203 14.04 11.17 -10.16
N THR A 204 14.26 9.96 -9.63
CA THR A 204 13.81 8.73 -10.30
C THR A 204 12.29 8.68 -10.39
N ALA A 205 11.59 9.02 -9.30
CA ALA A 205 10.13 9.10 -9.30
C ALA A 205 9.63 10.12 -10.33
N ALA A 206 10.25 11.30 -10.41
CA ALA A 206 9.90 12.34 -11.37
C ALA A 206 10.11 11.87 -12.83
N ASN A 207 11.26 11.27 -13.13
CA ASN A 207 11.58 10.76 -14.47
C ASN A 207 10.58 9.68 -14.92
N ILE A 208 10.14 8.81 -14.00
CA ILE A 208 9.09 7.82 -14.25
C ILE A 208 7.76 8.50 -14.60
N LEU A 209 7.34 9.51 -13.84
CA LEU A 209 6.09 10.24 -14.11
C LEU A 209 6.14 10.99 -15.44
N ILE A 210 7.27 11.64 -15.75
CA ILE A 210 7.51 12.35 -17.01
C ILE A 210 7.44 11.37 -18.20
N GLU A 211 8.13 10.23 -18.11
CA GLU A 211 8.13 9.24 -19.17
C GLU A 211 6.73 8.62 -19.38
N LEU A 212 5.99 8.35 -18.31
CA LEU A 212 4.59 7.92 -18.41
C LEU A 212 3.72 8.98 -19.10
N ALA A 213 3.88 10.26 -18.73
CA ALA A 213 3.16 11.37 -19.37
C ALA A 213 3.50 11.48 -20.86
N ARG A 214 4.77 11.29 -21.24
CA ARG A 214 5.21 11.22 -22.64
C ARG A 214 4.50 10.09 -23.40
N ARG A 215 4.44 8.89 -22.81
CA ARG A 215 3.77 7.71 -23.39
C ARG A 215 2.26 7.87 -23.56
N CYS A 216 1.61 8.63 -22.70
CA CYS A 216 0.20 9.00 -22.89
C CYS A 216 -0.04 9.81 -24.18
N ARG A 217 0.98 10.52 -24.67
CA ARG A 217 0.92 11.32 -25.91
C ARG A 217 1.46 10.55 -27.11
N THR A 218 2.52 9.78 -26.91
CA THR A 218 3.21 9.06 -27.98
C THR A 218 2.87 7.58 -27.90
N GLY A 219 2.02 7.09 -28.80
CA GLY A 219 1.71 5.67 -28.86
C GLY A 219 0.46 5.38 -29.68
N ARG A 220 0.15 4.08 -29.80
CA ARG A 220 -1.19 3.66 -30.28
C ARG A 220 -2.23 3.98 -29.20
N PRO A 221 -3.50 4.24 -29.56
CA PRO A 221 -4.53 4.64 -28.59
C PRO A 221 -4.63 3.73 -27.35
N ASP A 222 -4.53 2.41 -27.52
CA ASP A 222 -4.60 1.46 -26.39
C ASP A 222 -3.40 1.57 -25.43
N ALA A 223 -2.20 1.83 -25.98
CA ALA A 223 -0.99 2.04 -25.21
C ALA A 223 -1.01 3.38 -24.47
N GLN A 224 -1.54 4.43 -25.11
CA GLN A 224 -1.73 5.75 -24.50
C GLN A 224 -2.69 5.67 -23.29
N LEU A 225 -3.82 4.96 -23.45
CA LEU A 225 -4.77 4.74 -22.36
C LEU A 225 -4.16 3.94 -21.21
N THR A 226 -3.38 2.90 -21.52
CA THR A 226 -2.69 2.10 -20.49
C THR A 226 -1.65 2.93 -19.74
N ALA A 227 -0.89 3.78 -20.46
CA ALA A 227 0.04 4.72 -19.84
C ALA A 227 -0.67 5.74 -18.95
N ALA A 228 -1.83 6.26 -19.39
CA ALA A 228 -2.61 7.23 -18.63
C ALA A 228 -3.16 6.65 -17.32
N GLU A 229 -3.69 5.43 -17.36
CA GLU A 229 -4.12 4.74 -16.14
C GLU A 229 -2.94 4.33 -15.25
N CYS A 230 -1.78 4.00 -15.82
CA CYS A 230 -0.57 3.73 -15.04
C CYS A 230 -0.05 4.99 -14.32
N LEU A 231 -0.05 6.13 -15.01
CA LEU A 231 0.26 7.44 -14.43
C LEU A 231 -0.74 7.80 -13.32
N GLY A 232 -2.03 7.55 -13.53
CA GLY A 232 -3.06 7.71 -12.50
C GLY A 232 -2.78 6.86 -11.25
N LEU A 233 -2.41 5.59 -11.44
CA LEU A 233 -2.03 4.70 -10.34
C LEU A 233 -0.80 5.22 -9.58
N CYS A 234 0.22 5.70 -10.30
CA CYS A 234 1.42 6.28 -9.69
C CYS A 234 1.09 7.50 -8.82
N TRP A 235 0.24 8.40 -9.31
CA TRP A 235 -0.22 9.57 -8.55
C TRP A 235 -1.03 9.19 -7.31
N ILE A 236 -1.90 8.19 -7.41
CA ILE A 236 -2.65 7.71 -6.25
C ILE A 236 -1.71 7.08 -5.23
N CYS A 237 -0.71 6.29 -5.66
CA CYS A 237 0.28 5.70 -4.75
C CYS A 237 1.07 6.79 -4.01
N LEU A 238 1.57 7.80 -4.73
CA LEU A 238 2.26 8.94 -4.13
C LEU A 238 1.35 9.70 -3.16
N THR A 239 0.07 9.88 -3.50
CA THR A 239 -0.91 10.49 -2.61
C THR A 239 -1.13 9.65 -1.35
N ALA A 240 -1.26 8.33 -1.50
CA ALA A 240 -1.44 7.39 -0.41
C ALA A 240 -0.21 7.33 0.52
N SER A 241 1.00 7.48 -0.03
CA SER A 241 2.24 7.51 0.77
C SER A 241 2.22 8.61 1.85
N ARG A 242 1.49 9.70 1.61
CA ARG A 242 1.33 10.82 2.55
C ARG A 242 0.47 10.47 3.77
N LEU A 243 -0.39 9.46 3.67
CA LEU A 243 -1.23 9.04 4.80
C LEU A 243 -0.43 8.35 5.88
N ARG A 244 0.76 7.84 5.55
CA ARG A 244 1.59 7.07 6.48
C ARG A 244 0.70 6.03 7.17
N LEU A 245 0.01 5.23 6.37
CA LEU A 245 -0.82 4.12 6.83
C LEU A 245 -0.58 2.92 5.89
N PRO A 246 -0.66 1.69 6.39
CA PRO A 246 -0.67 0.49 5.56
C PRO A 246 -1.74 0.55 4.48
N VAL A 247 -1.29 0.46 3.23
CA VAL A 247 -2.10 0.51 2.02
C VAL A 247 -1.65 -0.61 1.09
N HIS A 248 -2.61 -1.24 0.41
CA HIS A 248 -2.35 -2.28 -0.60
C HIS A 248 -2.57 -1.74 -2.00
N LEU A 249 -1.66 -2.09 -2.91
CA LEU A 249 -1.77 -1.69 -4.31
C LEU A 249 -3.05 -2.22 -4.96
N GLU A 250 -3.50 -3.43 -4.59
CA GLU A 250 -4.76 -4.00 -5.08
C GLU A 250 -6.00 -3.26 -4.59
N VAL A 251 -5.92 -2.62 -3.44
CA VAL A 251 -7.01 -1.81 -2.87
C VAL A 251 -7.01 -0.43 -3.53
N ILE A 252 -5.83 0.17 -3.72
CA ILE A 252 -5.64 1.42 -4.45
C ILE A 252 -6.14 1.33 -5.90
N GLN A 253 -5.84 0.23 -6.59
CA GLN A 253 -6.30 0.02 -7.96
C GLN A 253 -7.84 -0.03 -8.07
N LYS A 254 -8.51 -0.42 -6.97
CA LYS A 254 -9.97 -0.59 -6.90
C LYS A 254 -10.72 0.64 -6.38
N ILE A 255 -10.07 1.79 -6.28
CA ILE A 255 -10.73 3.03 -5.88
C ILE A 255 -11.84 3.36 -6.89
N LYS A 256 -13.05 3.60 -6.35
CA LYS A 256 -14.24 3.96 -7.12
C LYS A 256 -14.23 5.44 -7.48
N PRO A 257 -14.88 5.87 -8.59
CA PRO A 257 -14.97 7.28 -8.96
C PRO A 257 -15.55 8.18 -7.86
N MET A 258 -16.49 7.66 -7.05
CA MET A 258 -17.09 8.37 -5.91
C MET A 258 -16.09 8.75 -4.80
N ALA A 259 -14.89 8.17 -4.79
CA ALA A 259 -13.83 8.52 -3.86
C ALA A 259 -13.25 9.93 -4.12
N LEU A 260 -13.48 10.47 -5.32
CA LEU A 260 -13.20 11.87 -5.66
C LEU A 260 -14.37 12.71 -5.16
N GLN A 261 -14.28 13.22 -3.94
CA GLN A 261 -15.35 14.02 -3.31
C GLN A 261 -15.54 15.38 -4.02
N SER A 262 -16.51 16.16 -3.56
CA SER A 262 -16.68 17.56 -4.00
C SER A 262 -15.50 18.41 -3.54
N GLY A 263 -14.52 18.60 -4.42
CA GLY A 263 -13.28 19.34 -4.19
C GLY A 263 -12.04 18.46 -4.31
N PRO A 264 -10.83 19.02 -4.15
CA PRO A 264 -9.57 18.32 -4.41
C PRO A 264 -9.19 17.39 -3.23
N ILE A 265 -10.07 16.45 -2.93
CA ILE A 265 -9.93 15.45 -1.87
C ILE A 265 -10.14 14.06 -2.47
N LEU A 266 -9.15 13.20 -2.31
CA LEU A 266 -9.22 11.79 -2.63
C LEU A 266 -9.44 10.98 -1.35
N GLN A 267 -10.50 10.17 -1.30
CA GLN A 267 -10.66 9.15 -0.28
C GLN A 267 -9.78 7.96 -0.61
N VAL A 268 -8.71 7.79 0.16
CA VAL A 268 -7.78 6.68 -0.03
C VAL A 268 -8.14 5.56 0.94
N PRO A 269 -8.46 4.36 0.44
CA PRO A 269 -8.75 3.22 1.30
C PRO A 269 -7.46 2.75 1.97
N THR A 270 -7.49 2.71 3.30
CA THR A 270 -6.42 2.15 4.11
C THR A 270 -6.96 0.95 4.87
N TRP A 271 -6.08 0.20 5.52
CA TRP A 271 -6.50 -0.83 6.47
C TRP A 271 -7.32 -0.28 7.65
N PHE A 272 -7.23 1.03 7.89
CA PHE A 272 -7.86 1.73 9.00
C PHE A 272 -9.08 2.52 8.52
N GLY A 273 -9.71 2.06 7.43
CA GLY A 273 -10.80 2.74 6.75
C GLY A 273 -10.33 3.78 5.73
N ASP A 274 -11.30 4.39 5.05
CA ASP A 274 -11.04 5.44 4.07
C ASP A 274 -10.54 6.70 4.77
N ARG A 275 -9.50 7.32 4.21
CA ARG A 275 -8.90 8.56 4.72
C ARG A 275 -8.93 9.65 3.65
N PRO A 276 -9.40 10.87 3.99
CA PRO A 276 -9.34 11.99 3.08
C PRO A 276 -7.89 12.48 2.91
N VAL A 277 -7.44 12.61 1.66
CA VAL A 277 -6.17 13.25 1.32
C VAL A 277 -6.41 14.41 0.37
N LYS A 278 -5.92 15.60 0.74
CA LYS A 278 -5.93 16.76 -0.16
C LYS A 278 -4.98 16.50 -1.33
N ILE A 279 -5.48 16.59 -2.55
CA ILE A 279 -4.71 16.51 -3.80
C ILE A 279 -4.68 17.88 -4.47
N SER A 280 -3.92 18.03 -5.57
CA SER A 280 -4.02 19.24 -6.38
C SER A 280 -5.27 19.17 -7.27
N HIS A 281 -5.83 20.33 -7.63
CA HIS A 281 -6.94 20.40 -8.58
C HIS A 281 -6.60 19.76 -9.93
N ARG A 282 -5.31 19.78 -10.33
CA ARG A 282 -4.86 19.14 -11.58
C ARG A 282 -4.88 17.62 -11.48
N ILE A 283 -4.42 17.04 -10.37
CA ILE A 283 -4.53 15.59 -10.13
C ILE A 283 -6.00 15.18 -10.03
N GLU A 284 -6.83 15.97 -9.34
CA GLU A 284 -8.28 15.72 -9.27
C GLU A 284 -8.91 15.68 -10.67
N LYS A 285 -8.66 16.72 -11.48
CA LYS A 285 -9.13 16.81 -12.87
C LYS A 285 -8.65 15.61 -13.68
N PHE A 286 -7.38 15.25 -13.59
CA PHE A 286 -6.81 14.08 -14.27
C PHE A 286 -7.51 12.78 -13.88
N LEU A 287 -7.66 12.50 -12.57
CA LEU A 287 -8.32 11.29 -12.09
C LEU A 287 -9.81 11.25 -12.46
N LYS A 288 -10.51 12.40 -12.46
CA LYS A 288 -11.89 12.52 -12.94
C LYS A 288 -11.99 12.21 -14.43
N THR A 289 -11.07 12.73 -15.24
CA THR A 289 -11.03 12.42 -16.68
C THR A 289 -10.75 10.95 -16.92
N LEU A 290 -9.82 10.33 -16.19
CA LEU A 290 -9.58 8.88 -16.26
C LEU A 290 -10.85 8.09 -15.93
N ALA A 291 -11.59 8.48 -14.89
CA ALA A 291 -12.84 7.83 -14.50
C ALA A 291 -13.94 7.94 -15.57
N ASN A 292 -13.86 8.93 -16.47
CA ASN A 292 -14.83 9.17 -17.54
C ASN A 292 -14.40 8.64 -18.91
N LEU A 293 -13.21 8.04 -19.03
CA LEU A 293 -12.74 7.49 -20.31
C LEU A 293 -13.70 6.41 -20.85
N PRO A 294 -13.99 6.38 -22.16
CA PRO A 294 -14.85 5.36 -22.75
C PRO A 294 -14.34 3.94 -22.44
N SER A 295 -15.25 3.06 -22.03
CA SER A 295 -14.94 1.67 -21.72
C SER A 295 -15.97 0.74 -22.35
N LYS A 296 -15.51 -0.46 -22.75
CA LYS A 296 -16.39 -1.53 -23.25
C LYS A 296 -17.19 -2.20 -22.13
N THR A 297 -16.77 -2.00 -20.89
CA THR A 297 -17.42 -2.51 -19.67
C THR A 297 -17.78 -1.35 -18.75
N PRO A 298 -18.85 -1.47 -17.94
CA PRO A 298 -19.17 -0.47 -16.93
C PRO A 298 -17.96 -0.16 -16.04
N ARG A 299 -17.66 1.14 -15.84
CA ARG A 299 -16.55 1.57 -15.00
C ARG A 299 -16.94 1.49 -13.53
N GLU A 300 -16.43 0.49 -12.81
CA GLU A 300 -16.59 0.39 -11.35
C GLU A 300 -15.52 1.17 -10.58
N THR A 301 -14.38 1.44 -11.22
CA THR A 301 -13.15 1.98 -10.63
C THR A 301 -12.58 3.10 -11.51
N ILE A 302 -11.79 3.99 -10.90
CA ILE A 302 -11.07 5.07 -11.62
C ILE A 302 -10.16 4.45 -12.71
N LEU A 303 -9.47 3.36 -12.36
CA LEU A 303 -8.56 2.61 -13.23
C LEU A 303 -9.22 1.30 -13.66
N GLN A 304 -9.35 1.04 -14.96
CA GLN A 304 -10.00 -0.16 -15.50
C GLN A 304 -9.00 -1.25 -15.88
N ARG A 305 -7.77 -0.88 -16.22
CA ARG A 305 -6.75 -1.83 -16.67
C ARG A 305 -6.34 -2.75 -15.51
N PRO A 306 -6.18 -4.06 -15.77
CA PRO A 306 -5.67 -4.99 -14.77
C PRO A 306 -4.29 -4.56 -14.28
N LEU A 307 -4.01 -4.81 -12.99
CA LEU A 307 -2.74 -4.44 -12.37
C LEU A 307 -1.53 -5.01 -13.11
N ARG A 308 -1.67 -6.21 -13.71
CA ARG A 308 -0.63 -6.81 -14.57
C ARG A 308 -0.30 -5.95 -15.79
N SER A 309 -1.30 -5.36 -16.43
CA SER A 309 -1.09 -4.48 -17.59
C SER A 309 -0.44 -3.16 -17.17
N LEU A 310 -0.87 -2.61 -16.04
CA LEU A 310 -0.27 -1.39 -15.48
C LEU A 310 1.18 -1.62 -15.05
N SER A 311 1.47 -2.78 -14.45
CA SER A 311 2.82 -3.18 -14.05
C SER A 311 3.75 -3.33 -15.26
N ARG A 312 3.28 -3.94 -16.35
CA ARG A 312 4.05 -4.00 -17.61
C ARG A 312 4.33 -2.61 -18.19
N ALA A 313 3.33 -1.74 -18.23
CA ALA A 313 3.54 -0.37 -18.71
C ALA A 313 4.56 0.40 -17.85
N PHE A 314 4.57 0.14 -16.54
CA PHE A 314 5.56 0.68 -15.62
C PHE A 314 6.95 0.08 -15.88
N GLU A 315 7.07 -1.23 -16.05
CA GLU A 315 8.33 -1.91 -16.41
C GLU A 315 8.92 -1.37 -17.71
N ASP A 316 8.09 -1.21 -18.76
CA ASP A 316 8.53 -0.62 -20.03
C ASP A 316 9.01 0.82 -19.84
N THR A 317 8.39 1.58 -18.92
CA THR A 317 8.80 2.94 -18.56
C THR A 317 10.15 2.92 -17.85
N LEU A 318 10.36 2.01 -16.90
CA LEU A 318 11.64 1.84 -16.21
C LEU A 318 12.76 1.50 -17.18
N GLN A 319 12.51 0.69 -18.22
CA GLN A 319 13.52 0.41 -19.25
C GLN A 319 13.94 1.68 -20.02
N THR A 320 13.05 2.65 -20.18
CA THR A 320 13.38 3.92 -20.84
C THR A 320 14.07 4.88 -19.89
N VAL A 321 13.58 5.02 -18.66
CA VAL A 321 14.20 5.86 -17.62
C VAL A 321 15.59 5.34 -17.23
N SER A 322 15.79 4.02 -17.30
CA SER A 322 17.03 3.33 -16.93
C SER A 322 17.56 3.79 -15.56
N PRO A 323 16.76 3.62 -14.47
CA PRO A 323 17.16 4.04 -13.14
C PRO A 323 18.43 3.31 -12.69
N ASN A 324 19.19 3.92 -11.77
CA ASN A 324 20.41 3.33 -11.24
C ASN A 324 20.15 1.90 -10.75
N PRO A 325 20.89 0.88 -11.23
CA PRO A 325 20.68 -0.52 -10.86
C PRO A 325 20.89 -0.80 -9.36
N ASP A 326 21.67 0.04 -8.68
CA ASP A 326 21.86 -0.05 -7.23
C ASP A 326 20.54 0.14 -6.49
N TYR A 327 19.62 0.94 -7.06
CA TYR A 327 18.24 1.09 -6.58
C TYR A 327 17.42 -0.19 -6.62
N GLY A 328 17.95 -1.33 -7.03
CA GLY A 328 17.28 -2.62 -6.96
C GLY A 328 15.96 -2.68 -7.72
N ASN A 329 15.08 -3.61 -7.34
CA ASN A 329 13.83 -3.79 -8.06
C ASN A 329 12.85 -2.65 -7.71
N ILE A 330 12.66 -1.72 -8.64
CA ILE A 330 11.68 -0.64 -8.56
C ILE A 330 10.36 -1.16 -9.13
N THR A 331 9.28 -0.97 -8.40
CA THR A 331 7.91 -1.32 -8.84
C THR A 331 6.96 -0.17 -8.55
N ILE A 332 5.72 -0.25 -9.03
CA ILE A 332 4.67 0.73 -8.66
C ILE A 332 4.54 0.83 -7.14
N ALA A 333 4.72 -0.28 -6.41
CA ALA A 333 4.65 -0.29 -4.96
C ALA A 333 5.77 0.50 -4.27
N SER A 334 6.87 0.81 -4.97
CA SER A 334 7.90 1.72 -4.47
C SER A 334 7.38 3.15 -4.28
N LEU A 335 6.33 3.54 -5.01
CA LEU A 335 5.66 4.84 -4.89
C LEU A 335 4.64 4.92 -3.75
N LEU A 336 4.34 3.79 -3.07
CA LEU A 336 3.58 3.79 -1.82
C LEU A 336 4.44 4.23 -0.62
N SER A 337 5.75 4.30 -0.81
CA SER A 337 6.69 4.95 0.10
C SER A 337 7.00 6.35 -0.42
N GLN A 338 7.12 7.33 0.47
CA GLN A 338 7.45 8.69 0.07
C GLN A 338 8.87 8.72 -0.55
N PRO A 339 9.07 9.30 -1.75
CA PRO A 339 10.39 9.43 -2.35
C PRO A 339 11.39 10.23 -1.49
N HIS A 340 12.69 10.01 -1.66
CA HIS A 340 13.76 10.62 -0.84
C HIS A 340 14.75 11.49 -1.63
N ILE A 341 15.45 12.41 -0.94
CA ILE A 341 16.20 13.54 -1.53
C ILE A 341 17.67 13.23 -1.86
N PHE A 342 18.34 12.29 -1.18
CA PHE A 342 19.77 12.02 -1.39
C PHE A 342 20.03 10.85 -2.36
N GLY A 343 21.01 11.05 -3.24
CA GLY A 343 21.24 10.29 -4.48
C GLY A 343 21.80 8.87 -4.33
N ASP A 344 21.69 8.15 -5.46
CA ASP A 344 22.43 6.99 -5.97
C ASP A 344 22.81 5.81 -5.07
N HIS A 345 22.53 5.83 -3.77
CA HIS A 345 22.94 4.77 -2.86
C HIS A 345 21.73 4.11 -2.21
N ARG A 346 21.27 3.07 -2.89
CA ARG A 346 20.53 2.00 -2.22
C ARG A 346 21.55 0.88 -2.00
N TYR A 347 21.92 0.61 -0.74
CA TYR A 347 22.63 -0.63 -0.46
C TYR A 347 21.60 -1.76 -0.52
N GLN A 348 21.72 -2.65 -1.50
CA GLN A 348 21.03 -3.93 -1.41
C GLN A 348 21.70 -4.70 -0.28
N PRO A 349 20.94 -5.31 0.65
CA PRO A 349 21.50 -6.35 1.48
C PRO A 349 21.88 -7.48 0.53
N LYS A 350 23.15 -7.53 0.12
CA LYS A 350 23.78 -8.81 -0.25
C LYS A 350 23.38 -9.73 0.87
N GLU A 351 22.62 -10.79 0.53
CA GLU A 351 22.08 -11.77 1.46
C GLU A 351 22.99 -11.83 2.68
N LEU A 352 22.51 -11.32 3.79
CA LEU A 352 23.21 -11.42 5.05
C LEU A 352 23.21 -12.90 5.39
N LYS A 353 24.19 -13.62 4.84
CA LYS A 353 24.62 -14.94 5.27
C LYS A 353 25.23 -14.73 6.64
N PHE A 354 24.39 -14.49 7.64
CA PHE A 354 24.80 -14.58 9.02
C PHE A 354 24.80 -16.07 9.38
N LYS A 355 26.00 -16.54 9.70
CA LYS A 355 26.26 -17.84 10.33
C LYS A 355 25.57 -17.92 11.68
#